data_AF-A0A4D7QQM4-F1
#
_entry.id   AF-A0A4D7QQM4-F1
#
_cell.length_a   1.000
_cell.length_b   1.000
_cell.length_c   1.000
_cell.angle_alpha   90.00
_cell.angle_beta   90.00
_cell.angle_gamma   90.00
#
_symmetry.space_group_name_H-M   'P 1'
#
loop_
_entity.id
_entity.type
_entity.pdbx_description
1 polymer ?
#
loop_
_entity_poly.entity_id
_entity_poly.type
_entity_poly.pdbx_seq_one_letter_code
_entity_poly.pdbx_strand_id
1 'polypeptide(L)'
;MWPAIEAKRSRSAASLARSLSSGPSTGRTLAARRSHERMVKRQLLRHEARIVRGDRDLRKPDGHRIIRPGRGYQHIMGVPTDGIGQASPESPMTGTGQGILVCAGGARMFTNAYVLIRVLRDTLGCSLPIEVWHMGAAEMSPAMAALLAAHGVTVIDASAMIATEGGLIRDGWQLKAFALARTGLAEVLMLDADQVPVRDPAPLFDWPAYRETGAVFWPDIVDLRADNPVWALVGLPPRQMPSLESGQLLVDRRRHAGTLERVLRLNEQADQFYGIIYGDKDTFLIGWLLEEAPFARVPHAPFVDPRVLFQCDLEGRPLFQHRTSAKWSLGDAQVAVANFQHEADCLRYLQELEQLWSGRIFHGPPRGPAARAREAELAGGLFDLHLAADRTLPLQLLAHGEIGVGRDAVLRNWAVIDAMDSGTSSPGAARFSLVIEGGFGPTLLLNEGEPGHWIGRKLGPPECAAELRAAGASLPAIEGPGLIPAFLAAAGFPACDDVALEALLIVLDGVEPGVAPRLRRLALSLPEGSRLALLADRLDARLPGRRDVDKRIDLLTMGYVAHGDGAA
;
A
#
# COMPACT_ATOMS: atom_id res chain seq x y z
N MET A 1 1.66 -24.22 -31.44
CA MET A 1 3.09 -24.25 -31.04
C MET A 1 3.20 -24.75 -29.59
N TRP A 2 2.85 -26.02 -29.34
CA TRP A 2 2.81 -26.65 -28.01
C TRP A 2 3.41 -28.08 -27.98
N PRO A 3 3.46 -28.86 -29.09
CA PRO A 3 4.17 -30.16 -29.12
C PRO A 3 5.71 -30.07 -29.07
N ALA A 4 6.30 -28.88 -29.25
CA ALA A 4 7.76 -28.71 -29.31
C ALA A 4 8.43 -28.56 -27.91
N ILE A 5 7.64 -28.38 -26.85
CA ILE A 5 8.16 -28.17 -25.48
C ILE A 5 8.34 -29.51 -24.73
N GLU A 6 7.50 -30.52 -24.99
CA GLU A 6 7.66 -31.86 -24.42
C GLU A 6 8.86 -32.62 -25.00
N ALA A 7 9.18 -32.42 -26.29
CA ALA A 7 10.34 -33.06 -26.93
C ALA A 7 11.70 -32.55 -26.42
N LYS A 8 11.76 -31.41 -25.70
CA LYS A 8 12.99 -30.86 -25.11
C LYS A 8 13.27 -31.39 -23.70
N ARG A 9 12.25 -31.80 -22.93
CA ARG A 9 12.43 -32.38 -21.58
C ARG A 9 13.02 -33.79 -21.60
N SER A 10 12.71 -34.59 -22.61
CA SER A 10 13.19 -35.99 -22.73
C SER A 10 14.62 -36.13 -23.26
N ARG A 11 15.18 -35.12 -23.95
CA ARG A 11 16.57 -35.17 -24.46
C ARG A 11 17.62 -34.63 -23.47
N SER A 12 17.25 -33.76 -22.52
CA SER A 12 18.19 -33.24 -21.50
C SER A 12 18.52 -34.26 -20.40
N ALA A 13 17.58 -35.13 -20.02
CA ALA A 13 17.82 -36.13 -18.97
C ALA A 13 18.77 -37.26 -19.43
N ALA A 14 18.74 -37.64 -20.71
CA ALA A 14 19.60 -38.71 -21.26
C ALA A 14 21.04 -38.25 -21.56
N SER A 15 21.30 -36.94 -21.65
CA SER A 15 22.63 -36.36 -21.87
C SER A 15 23.42 -36.16 -20.56
N LEU A 16 22.73 -35.92 -19.43
CA LEU A 16 23.37 -35.69 -18.13
C LEU A 16 23.86 -36.98 -17.46
N ALA A 17 23.22 -38.12 -17.73
CA ALA A 17 23.62 -39.41 -17.17
C ALA A 17 24.87 -40.03 -17.83
N ARG A 18 25.24 -39.61 -19.06
CA ARG A 18 26.38 -40.18 -19.81
C ARG A 18 27.71 -39.43 -19.66
N SER A 19 27.73 -38.30 -18.96
CA SER A 19 28.96 -37.50 -18.76
C SER A 19 29.71 -37.81 -17.45
N LEU A 20 29.23 -38.74 -16.62
CA LEU A 20 29.81 -39.04 -15.30
C LEU A 20 30.77 -40.25 -15.25
N SER A 21 31.21 -40.77 -16.39
CA SER A 21 32.17 -41.89 -16.41
C SER A 21 33.21 -41.74 -17.52
N SER A 22 34.14 -40.80 -17.38
CA SER A 22 35.56 -40.90 -17.83
C SER A 22 36.24 -39.53 -17.82
N GLY A 23 37.36 -39.40 -17.11
CA GLY A 23 38.30 -38.27 -17.26
C GLY A 23 38.84 -37.68 -15.94
N PRO A 24 40.18 -37.57 -15.76
CA PRO A 24 40.80 -37.22 -14.49
C PRO A 24 40.94 -35.72 -14.21
N SER A 25 41.17 -35.43 -12.93
CA SER A 25 41.15 -34.16 -12.19
C SER A 25 41.96 -32.96 -12.72
N THR A 26 41.56 -31.76 -12.32
CA THR A 26 42.53 -30.71 -11.89
C THR A 26 42.18 -30.18 -10.50
N GLY A 27 43.12 -30.34 -9.55
CA GLY A 27 42.96 -30.10 -8.11
C GLY A 27 42.91 -28.63 -7.66
N ARG A 28 42.55 -27.67 -8.51
CA ARG A 28 42.45 -26.24 -8.11
C ARG A 28 41.07 -25.83 -7.59
N THR A 29 40.01 -26.58 -7.90
CA THR A 29 38.63 -26.24 -7.51
C THR A 29 38.26 -26.72 -6.10
N LEU A 30 38.95 -27.74 -5.56
CA LEU A 30 38.65 -28.28 -4.22
C LEU A 30 39.30 -27.49 -3.09
N ALA A 31 40.48 -26.89 -3.32
CA ALA A 31 41.18 -26.05 -2.34
C ALA A 31 40.49 -24.68 -2.17
N ALA A 32 39.96 -24.09 -3.25
CA ALA A 32 39.19 -22.85 -3.21
C ALA A 32 37.85 -23.03 -2.46
N ARG A 33 37.16 -24.17 -2.67
CA ARG A 33 35.92 -24.50 -1.94
C ARG A 33 36.15 -24.69 -0.44
N ARG A 34 37.22 -25.40 -0.04
CA ARG A 34 37.54 -25.61 1.38
C ARG A 34 38.04 -24.35 2.10
N SER A 35 38.69 -23.42 1.41
CA SER A 35 39.04 -22.10 1.97
C SER A 35 37.82 -21.19 2.13
N HIS A 36 36.88 -21.23 1.18
CA HIS A 36 35.63 -20.46 1.27
C HIS A 36 34.72 -20.99 2.40
N GLU A 37 34.55 -22.31 2.53
CA GLU A 37 33.78 -22.89 3.65
C GLU A 37 34.43 -22.61 5.02
N ARG A 38 35.77 -22.64 5.14
CA ARG A 38 36.45 -22.28 6.40
C ARG A 38 36.33 -20.80 6.74
N MET A 39 36.29 -19.92 5.73
CA MET A 39 36.09 -18.48 5.90
C MET A 39 34.64 -18.17 6.32
N VAL A 40 33.66 -18.81 5.68
CA VAL A 40 32.22 -18.68 6.01
C VAL A 40 31.94 -19.26 7.39
N LYS A 41 32.52 -20.40 7.76
CA LYS A 41 32.38 -21.00 9.10
C LYS A 41 33.07 -20.16 10.18
N ARG A 42 34.19 -19.49 9.88
CA ARG A 42 34.84 -18.51 10.79
C ARG A 42 34.06 -17.19 10.89
N GLN A 43 33.32 -16.78 9.84
CA GLN A 43 32.43 -15.62 9.89
C GLN A 43 31.17 -15.91 10.70
N LEU A 44 30.58 -17.11 10.57
CA LEU A 44 29.45 -17.58 11.38
C LEU A 44 29.82 -17.72 12.87
N LEU A 45 30.97 -18.33 13.20
CA LEU A 45 31.44 -18.46 14.58
C LEU A 45 31.81 -17.10 15.22
N ARG A 46 32.24 -16.11 14.43
CA ARG A 46 32.45 -14.72 14.90
C ARG A 46 31.14 -13.95 15.07
N HIS A 47 30.06 -14.38 14.40
CA HIS A 47 28.72 -13.80 14.54
C HIS A 47 28.02 -14.34 15.80
N GLU A 48 28.15 -15.64 16.09
CA GLU A 48 27.68 -16.25 17.35
C GLU A 48 28.43 -15.70 18.58
N ALA A 49 29.74 -15.46 18.48
CA ALA A 49 30.53 -14.89 19.59
C ALA A 49 30.23 -13.40 19.89
N ARG A 50 29.56 -12.68 18.97
CA ARG A 50 29.08 -11.30 19.19
C ARG A 50 27.70 -11.24 19.86
N ILE A 51 26.92 -12.33 19.80
CA ILE A 51 25.63 -12.45 20.49
C ILE A 51 25.80 -12.65 22.00
N VAL A 52 26.97 -13.10 22.46
CA VAL A 52 27.28 -13.36 23.89
C VAL A 52 27.77 -12.12 24.66
N ARG A 53 28.12 -11.02 23.98
CA ARG A 53 28.45 -9.74 24.66
C ARG A 53 27.30 -8.77 24.51
N GLY A 54 26.44 -8.77 25.52
CA GLY A 54 25.27 -7.90 25.59
C GLY A 54 25.66 -6.42 25.48
N ASP A 55 25.12 -5.77 24.47
CA ASP A 55 24.92 -4.33 24.46
C ASP A 55 23.42 -4.06 24.48
N ARG A 56 23.04 -3.21 25.43
CA ARG A 56 21.66 -2.81 25.75
C ARG A 56 21.23 -1.72 24.76
N ASP A 57 19.91 -1.67 24.54
CA ASP A 57 19.17 -0.64 23.82
C ASP A 57 19.14 -0.71 22.28
N LEU A 58 18.16 -1.47 21.77
CA LEU A 58 17.56 -1.26 20.45
C LEU A 58 16.07 -0.93 20.66
N ARG A 59 15.67 0.30 20.33
CA ARG A 59 14.27 0.79 20.33
C ARG A 59 13.76 0.87 18.89
N LYS A 60 12.46 0.62 18.68
CA LYS A 60 11.76 1.00 17.43
C LYS A 60 11.57 2.54 17.37
N PRO A 61 11.33 3.13 16.19
CA PRO A 61 11.16 4.59 16.02
C PRO A 61 9.97 5.21 16.81
N ASP A 62 9.11 4.38 17.39
CA ASP A 62 7.93 4.75 18.18
C ASP A 62 8.11 4.53 19.71
N GLY A 63 9.33 4.24 20.18
CA GLY A 63 9.65 4.25 21.61
C GLY A 63 9.26 3.00 22.40
N HIS A 64 8.67 1.97 21.77
CA HIS A 64 8.41 0.70 22.44
C HIS A 64 9.65 -0.21 22.48
N ARG A 65 9.87 -0.86 23.63
CA ARG A 65 10.96 -1.82 23.86
C ARG A 65 10.72 -3.11 23.05
N ILE A 66 11.75 -3.57 22.35
CA ILE A 66 11.76 -4.91 21.74
C ILE A 66 11.90 -5.95 22.86
N ILE A 67 10.83 -6.68 23.16
CA ILE A 67 10.92 -7.89 23.97
C ILE A 67 11.53 -8.97 23.06
N ARG A 68 12.79 -9.35 23.31
CA ARG A 68 13.38 -10.54 22.67
C ARG A 68 12.73 -11.79 23.27
N PRO A 69 12.26 -12.76 22.46
CA PRO A 69 11.77 -14.03 22.98
C PRO A 69 12.97 -14.89 23.40
N GLY A 70 13.43 -14.70 24.62
CA GLY A 70 14.44 -15.53 25.26
C GLY A 70 13.86 -16.12 26.53
N ARG A 71 13.54 -17.43 26.50
CA ARG A 71 13.11 -18.24 27.66
C ARG A 71 11.94 -17.63 28.45
N GLY A 72 10.72 -17.79 27.92
CA GLY A 72 9.52 -17.31 28.61
C GLY A 72 8.22 -18.01 28.19
N TYR A 73 8.25 -19.26 27.72
CA TYR A 73 7.03 -20.02 27.37
C TYR A 73 6.40 -20.77 28.55
N GLN A 74 6.77 -20.45 29.80
CA GLN A 74 6.17 -21.04 31.00
C GLN A 74 5.19 -20.12 31.74
N HIS A 75 4.98 -18.88 31.26
CA HIS A 75 4.11 -17.91 31.97
C HIS A 75 2.75 -17.63 31.33
N ILE A 76 2.39 -18.30 30.23
CA ILE A 76 1.06 -18.16 29.59
C ILE A 76 0.06 -19.24 30.10
N MET A 77 0.43 -20.00 31.14
CA MET A 77 -0.41 -21.08 31.70
C MET A 77 -1.30 -20.63 32.88
N GLY A 78 -1.62 -19.34 32.99
CA GLY A 78 -2.34 -18.80 34.16
C GLY A 78 -3.34 -17.68 33.90
N VAL A 79 -3.67 -17.39 32.63
CA VAL A 79 -4.74 -16.42 32.32
C VAL A 79 -6.06 -17.20 32.26
N PRO A 80 -7.11 -16.80 32.99
CA PRO A 80 -8.39 -17.49 32.95
C PRO A 80 -8.95 -17.56 31.53
N THR A 81 -9.37 -18.75 31.09
CA THR A 81 -10.06 -19.01 29.81
C THR A 81 -11.52 -18.54 29.82
N ASP A 82 -11.94 -17.86 30.88
CA ASP A 82 -13.33 -17.50 31.20
C ASP A 82 -13.96 -16.49 30.22
N GLY A 83 -13.21 -16.05 29.19
CA GLY A 83 -13.68 -15.15 28.13
C GLY A 83 -13.95 -15.80 26.77
N ILE A 84 -13.57 -17.08 26.55
CA ILE A 84 -13.94 -17.85 25.34
C ILE A 84 -15.24 -18.61 25.62
N GLY A 85 -16.17 -17.98 26.34
CA GLY A 85 -17.47 -18.56 26.70
C GLY A 85 -18.39 -18.72 25.49
N GLN A 86 -19.39 -19.60 25.65
CA GLN A 86 -20.41 -19.94 24.66
C GLN A 86 -20.98 -18.70 23.95
N ALA A 87 -21.22 -18.83 22.65
CA ALA A 87 -21.85 -17.81 21.82
C ALA A 87 -23.13 -17.29 22.51
N SER A 88 -23.23 -15.96 22.64
CA SER A 88 -24.51 -15.33 23.01
C SER A 88 -25.53 -15.64 21.90
N PRO A 89 -26.84 -15.77 22.22
CA PRO A 89 -27.85 -16.13 21.24
C PRO A 89 -27.78 -15.18 20.04
N GLU A 90 -27.53 -15.77 18.86
CA GLU A 90 -27.22 -15.09 17.62
C GLU A 90 -28.33 -14.10 17.28
N SER A 91 -28.00 -12.81 17.26
CA SER A 91 -28.79 -11.89 16.44
C SER A 91 -28.48 -12.25 14.99
N PRO A 92 -29.48 -12.62 14.17
CA PRO A 92 -29.21 -12.97 12.78
C PRO A 92 -28.54 -11.77 12.10
N MET A 93 -27.41 -12.01 11.44
CA MET A 93 -26.75 -10.96 10.68
C MET A 93 -27.72 -10.47 9.61
N THR A 94 -28.09 -9.21 9.70
CA THR A 94 -28.98 -8.56 8.74
C THR A 94 -28.13 -7.98 7.61
N GLY A 95 -28.62 -8.12 6.38
CA GLY A 95 -27.92 -7.68 5.18
C GLY A 95 -28.58 -8.21 3.92
N THR A 96 -28.28 -7.58 2.78
CA THR A 96 -28.84 -7.97 1.48
C THR A 96 -27.80 -7.88 0.38
N GLY A 97 -27.97 -8.67 -0.67
CA GLY A 97 -27.14 -8.62 -1.87
C GLY A 97 -25.73 -9.19 -1.72
N GLN A 98 -25.08 -9.29 -2.87
CA GLN A 98 -23.68 -9.70 -3.03
C GLN A 98 -22.82 -8.45 -3.20
N GLY A 99 -21.60 -8.44 -2.68
CA GLY A 99 -20.70 -7.32 -2.87
C GLY A 99 -19.26 -7.60 -2.46
N ILE A 100 -18.43 -6.60 -2.66
CA ILE A 100 -17.01 -6.62 -2.34
C ILE A 100 -16.76 -5.71 -1.15
N LEU A 101 -15.98 -6.19 -0.18
CA LEU A 101 -15.56 -5.42 0.99
C LEU A 101 -14.05 -5.23 0.95
N VAL A 102 -13.60 -3.98 1.12
CA VAL A 102 -12.17 -3.65 1.19
C VAL A 102 -11.91 -2.80 2.43
N CYS A 103 -10.91 -3.17 3.23
CA CYS A 103 -10.41 -2.32 4.31
C CYS A 103 -9.21 -1.50 3.82
N ALA A 104 -9.35 -0.17 3.77
CA ALA A 104 -8.30 0.70 3.26
C ALA A 104 -8.30 2.07 3.95
N GLY A 105 -7.26 2.31 4.74
CA GLY A 105 -7.02 3.56 5.44
C GLY A 105 -5.58 4.06 5.29
N GLY A 106 -5.42 5.37 5.26
CA GLY A 106 -4.12 6.01 5.09
C GLY A 106 -3.67 6.08 3.63
N ALA A 107 -2.72 6.97 3.34
CA ALA A 107 -2.32 7.30 1.97
C ALA A 107 -1.89 6.08 1.14
N ARG A 108 -1.15 5.15 1.75
CA ARG A 108 -0.64 3.96 1.07
C ARG A 108 -1.75 2.97 0.72
N MET A 109 -2.62 2.60 1.67
CA MET A 109 -3.67 1.62 1.40
C MET A 109 -4.75 2.21 0.49
N PHE A 110 -5.06 3.51 0.64
CA PHE A 110 -5.93 4.21 -0.29
C PHE A 110 -5.41 4.16 -1.73
N THR A 111 -4.10 4.40 -1.96
CA THR A 111 -3.50 4.28 -3.30
C THR A 111 -3.74 2.89 -3.91
N ASN A 112 -3.61 1.85 -3.10
CA ASN A 112 -3.81 0.47 -3.54
C ASN A 112 -5.30 0.18 -3.80
N ALA A 113 -6.18 0.56 -2.88
CA ALA A 113 -7.62 0.41 -3.03
C ALA A 113 -8.15 1.13 -4.27
N TYR A 114 -7.65 2.34 -4.55
CA TYR A 114 -8.00 3.08 -5.77
C TYR A 114 -7.66 2.25 -7.01
N VAL A 115 -6.44 1.71 -7.13
CA VAL A 115 -6.05 0.86 -8.26
C VAL A 115 -6.91 -0.40 -8.35
N LEU A 116 -7.13 -1.10 -7.23
CA LEU A 116 -8.02 -2.28 -7.16
C LEU A 116 -9.42 -1.95 -7.71
N ILE A 117 -10.02 -0.87 -7.24
CA ILE A 117 -11.37 -0.45 -7.62
C ILE A 117 -11.43 -0.06 -9.09
N ARG A 118 -10.42 0.66 -9.61
CA ARG A 118 -10.33 0.98 -11.03
C ARG A 118 -10.18 -0.26 -11.90
N VAL A 119 -9.38 -1.25 -11.48
CA VAL A 119 -9.29 -2.53 -12.19
C VAL A 119 -10.64 -3.25 -12.19
N LEU A 120 -11.32 -3.34 -11.04
CA LEU A 120 -12.64 -3.95 -10.94
C LEU A 120 -13.66 -3.27 -11.86
N ARG A 121 -13.74 -1.94 -11.83
CA ARG A 121 -14.76 -1.17 -12.57
C ARG A 121 -14.45 -1.02 -14.05
N ASP A 122 -13.25 -0.57 -14.39
CA ASP A 122 -12.94 -0.07 -15.73
C ASP A 122 -12.22 -1.13 -16.58
N THR A 123 -11.36 -1.96 -15.97
CA THR A 123 -10.65 -3.03 -16.69
C THR A 123 -11.50 -4.30 -16.79
N LEU A 124 -12.23 -4.66 -15.73
CA LEU A 124 -12.97 -5.92 -15.64
C LEU A 124 -14.48 -5.77 -15.82
N GLY A 125 -15.03 -4.56 -15.74
CA GLY A 125 -16.48 -4.32 -15.88
C GLY A 125 -17.30 -4.92 -14.74
N CYS A 126 -16.70 -5.18 -13.57
CA CYS A 126 -17.38 -5.75 -12.41
C CYS A 126 -18.40 -4.74 -11.87
N SER A 127 -19.65 -5.18 -11.74
CA SER A 127 -20.79 -4.36 -11.31
C SER A 127 -21.22 -4.58 -9.86
N LEU A 128 -20.55 -5.47 -9.13
CA LEU A 128 -20.84 -5.73 -7.72
C LEU A 128 -20.71 -4.43 -6.89
N PRO A 129 -21.64 -4.17 -5.95
CA PRO A 129 -21.45 -3.14 -4.92
C PRO A 129 -20.08 -3.29 -4.25
N ILE A 130 -19.38 -2.17 -4.04
CA ILE A 130 -18.11 -2.14 -3.30
C ILE A 130 -18.29 -1.26 -2.07
N GLU A 131 -17.93 -1.79 -0.91
CA GLU A 131 -17.77 -1.05 0.33
C GLU A 131 -16.27 -0.90 0.68
N VAL A 132 -15.84 0.32 0.99
CA VAL A 132 -14.50 0.60 1.52
C VAL A 132 -14.60 1.05 2.97
N TRP A 133 -14.02 0.28 3.88
CA TRP A 133 -14.01 0.52 5.32
C TRP A 133 -12.69 1.16 5.78
N HIS A 134 -12.77 2.17 6.64
CA HIS A 134 -11.63 2.85 7.25
C HIS A 134 -11.91 3.27 8.70
N MET A 135 -10.90 3.75 9.43
CA MET A 135 -11.02 4.23 10.81
C MET A 135 -10.75 5.74 10.90
N GLY A 136 -11.82 6.52 10.74
CA GLY A 136 -11.80 7.95 11.06
C GLY A 136 -11.11 8.83 10.01
N ALA A 137 -11.22 10.14 10.26
CA ALA A 137 -10.70 11.18 9.38
C ALA A 137 -9.16 11.14 9.23
N ALA A 138 -8.44 10.60 10.19
CA ALA A 138 -6.98 10.46 10.10
C ALA A 138 -6.54 9.51 8.98
N GLU A 139 -7.42 8.60 8.54
CA GLU A 139 -7.14 7.62 7.49
C GLU A 139 -7.76 7.98 6.14
N MET A 140 -8.89 8.70 6.12
CA MET A 140 -9.65 9.00 4.91
C MET A 140 -10.05 10.48 4.89
N SER A 141 -9.58 11.23 3.89
CA SER A 141 -10.01 12.61 3.66
C SER A 141 -11.29 12.70 2.82
N PRO A 142 -12.01 13.82 2.84
CA PRO A 142 -13.16 14.04 1.94
C PRO A 142 -12.80 13.88 0.45
N ALA A 143 -11.61 14.32 0.03
CA ALA A 143 -11.14 14.16 -1.34
C ALA A 143 -10.97 12.68 -1.70
N MET A 144 -10.34 11.91 -0.81
CA MET A 144 -10.16 10.47 -0.98
C MET A 144 -11.51 9.75 -1.08
N ALA A 145 -12.44 10.04 -0.18
CA ALA A 145 -13.79 9.46 -0.22
C ALA A 145 -14.55 9.81 -1.50
N ALA A 146 -14.48 11.05 -1.96
CA ALA A 146 -15.10 11.50 -3.20
C ALA A 146 -14.52 10.79 -4.44
N LEU A 147 -13.20 10.56 -4.47
CA LEU A 147 -12.55 9.81 -5.54
C LEU A 147 -13.03 8.37 -5.62
N LEU A 148 -13.26 7.70 -4.48
CA LEU A 148 -13.83 6.35 -4.48
C LEU A 148 -15.32 6.37 -4.88
N ALA A 149 -16.09 7.32 -4.35
CA ALA A 149 -17.50 7.46 -4.65
C ALA A 149 -17.78 7.70 -6.14
N ALA A 150 -16.88 8.40 -6.84
CA ALA A 150 -16.94 8.58 -8.30
C ALA A 150 -16.92 7.25 -9.10
N HIS A 151 -16.47 6.15 -8.48
CA HIS A 151 -16.46 4.80 -9.05
C HIS A 151 -17.54 3.88 -8.46
N GLY A 152 -18.59 4.47 -7.87
CA GLY A 152 -19.73 3.73 -7.32
C GLY A 152 -19.39 2.92 -6.06
N VAL A 153 -18.50 3.47 -5.23
CA VAL A 153 -18.07 2.86 -3.97
C VAL A 153 -18.77 3.53 -2.79
N THR A 154 -19.25 2.73 -1.85
CA THR A 154 -19.73 3.21 -0.55
C THR A 154 -18.56 3.27 0.42
N VAL A 155 -18.22 4.45 0.93
CA VAL A 155 -17.14 4.65 1.90
C VAL A 155 -17.73 4.67 3.30
N ILE A 156 -17.21 3.81 4.18
CA ILE A 156 -17.76 3.57 5.52
C ILE A 156 -16.68 3.86 6.57
N ASP A 157 -16.98 4.80 7.45
CA ASP A 157 -16.17 5.08 8.65
C ASP A 157 -16.61 4.16 9.80
N ALA A 158 -15.73 3.22 10.16
CA ALA A 158 -16.00 2.26 11.22
C ALA A 158 -15.88 2.86 12.63
N SER A 159 -15.26 4.04 12.80
CA SER A 159 -14.90 4.55 14.12
C SER A 159 -16.09 4.77 15.04
N ALA A 160 -17.22 5.24 14.52
CA ALA A 160 -18.44 5.42 15.33
C ALA A 160 -19.05 4.08 15.77
N MET A 161 -19.02 3.06 14.90
CA MET A 161 -19.52 1.72 15.21
C MET A 161 -18.64 1.05 16.26
N ILE A 162 -17.31 1.10 16.07
CA ILE A 162 -16.33 0.57 17.02
C ILE A 162 -16.51 1.22 18.40
N ALA A 163 -16.66 2.55 18.45
CA ALA A 163 -16.85 3.28 19.70
C ALA A 163 -18.17 2.91 20.41
N THR A 164 -19.24 2.66 19.64
CA THR A 164 -20.56 2.31 20.18
C THR A 164 -20.59 0.88 20.71
N GLU A 165 -19.98 -0.06 19.99
CA GLU A 165 -19.93 -1.48 20.37
C GLU A 165 -18.86 -1.77 21.44
N GLY A 166 -17.92 -0.85 21.66
CA GLY A 166 -16.83 -1.02 22.63
C GLY A 166 -15.79 -2.06 22.21
N GLY A 167 -15.70 -2.38 20.91
CA GLY A 167 -14.78 -3.39 20.38
C GLY A 167 -13.33 -2.92 20.42
N LEU A 168 -12.40 -3.86 20.65
CA LEU A 168 -10.95 -3.58 20.70
C LEU A 168 -10.31 -3.63 19.31
N ILE A 169 -10.75 -2.74 18.42
CA ILE A 169 -10.25 -2.62 17.03
C ILE A 169 -9.28 -1.45 16.94
N ARG A 170 -8.00 -1.74 16.70
CA ARG A 170 -6.88 -0.78 16.77
C ARG A 170 -6.08 -0.67 15.47
N ASP A 171 -6.20 -1.65 14.57
CA ASP A 171 -5.47 -1.68 13.31
C ASP A 171 -6.30 -2.23 12.14
N GLY A 172 -5.72 -2.18 10.95
CA GLY A 172 -6.36 -2.63 9.72
C GLY A 172 -6.58 -4.15 9.62
N TRP A 173 -5.86 -4.97 10.40
CA TRP A 173 -6.09 -6.42 10.43
C TRP A 173 -7.35 -6.75 11.20
N GLN A 174 -7.49 -6.18 12.40
CA GLN A 174 -8.71 -6.35 13.21
C GLN A 174 -9.94 -5.75 12.51
N LEU A 175 -9.74 -4.65 11.77
CA LEU A 175 -10.82 -4.01 10.99
C LEU A 175 -11.43 -4.94 9.95
N LYS A 176 -10.67 -5.87 9.34
CA LYS A 176 -11.22 -6.83 8.37
C LYS A 176 -12.31 -7.71 8.99
N ALA A 177 -12.02 -8.29 10.15
CA ALA A 177 -13.00 -9.11 10.87
C ALA A 177 -14.21 -8.27 11.31
N PHE A 178 -13.99 -7.06 11.82
CA PHE A 178 -15.07 -6.16 12.23
C PHE A 178 -15.96 -5.75 11.05
N ALA A 179 -15.36 -5.30 9.94
CA ALA A 179 -16.08 -4.88 8.74
C ALA A 179 -16.88 -6.04 8.13
N LEU A 180 -16.28 -7.24 8.02
CA LEU A 180 -16.99 -8.43 7.56
C LEU A 180 -18.13 -8.82 8.50
N ALA A 181 -17.98 -8.61 9.81
CA ALA A 181 -19.05 -8.84 10.78
C ALA A 181 -20.13 -7.73 10.79
N ARG A 182 -19.88 -6.53 10.25
CA ARG A 182 -20.80 -5.38 10.40
C ARG A 182 -21.31 -4.75 9.11
N THR A 183 -20.84 -5.19 7.94
CA THR A 183 -21.31 -4.72 6.63
C THR A 183 -22.83 -4.85 6.41
N GLY A 184 -23.39 -4.14 5.44
CA GLY A 184 -24.78 -4.29 5.00
C GLY A 184 -24.98 -5.41 3.95
N LEU A 185 -23.89 -5.96 3.41
CA LEU A 185 -23.90 -6.98 2.36
C LEU A 185 -24.23 -8.37 2.92
N ALA A 186 -25.11 -9.17 2.31
CA ALA A 186 -25.38 -10.53 2.80
C ALA A 186 -24.24 -11.51 2.45
N GLU A 187 -23.76 -11.42 1.21
CA GLU A 187 -22.73 -12.29 0.64
C GLU A 187 -21.53 -11.42 0.24
N VAL A 188 -20.36 -11.71 0.77
CA VAL A 188 -19.21 -10.81 0.72
C VAL A 188 -17.99 -11.51 0.13
N LEU A 189 -17.42 -10.89 -0.89
CA LEU A 189 -16.03 -11.11 -1.29
C LEU A 189 -15.16 -10.05 -0.63
N MET A 190 -14.45 -10.41 0.44
CA MET A 190 -13.47 -9.52 1.04
C MET A 190 -12.17 -9.55 0.24
N LEU A 191 -11.60 -8.39 -0.07
CA LEU A 191 -10.31 -8.24 -0.76
C LEU A 191 -9.41 -7.26 -0.01
N ASP A 192 -8.13 -7.60 0.11
CA ASP A 192 -7.12 -6.64 0.55
C ASP A 192 -6.94 -5.54 -0.50
N ALA A 193 -6.63 -4.33 -0.03
CA ALA A 193 -6.49 -3.15 -0.88
C ALA A 193 -5.44 -3.33 -1.99
N ASP A 194 -4.42 -4.16 -1.78
CA ASP A 194 -3.33 -4.44 -2.71
C ASP A 194 -3.53 -5.73 -3.53
N GLN A 195 -4.77 -6.21 -3.62
CA GLN A 195 -5.17 -7.21 -4.61
C GLN A 195 -5.32 -6.58 -5.99
N VAL A 196 -4.99 -7.35 -7.02
CA VAL A 196 -5.35 -7.05 -8.40
C VAL A 196 -6.00 -8.28 -9.04
N PRO A 197 -7.34 -8.32 -9.15
CA PRO A 197 -8.04 -9.42 -9.79
C PRO A 197 -7.63 -9.56 -11.25
N VAL A 198 -7.38 -10.80 -11.66
CA VAL A 198 -7.00 -11.18 -13.02
C VAL A 198 -8.27 -11.30 -13.90
N ARG A 199 -9.40 -11.67 -13.31
CA ARG A 199 -10.69 -11.82 -13.98
C ARG A 199 -11.78 -11.22 -13.10
N ASP A 200 -12.94 -10.93 -13.70
CA ASP A 200 -14.12 -10.50 -12.95
C ASP A 200 -14.47 -11.54 -11.88
N PRO A 201 -14.52 -11.16 -10.58
CA PRO A 201 -14.79 -12.08 -9.50
C PRO A 201 -16.30 -12.30 -9.24
N ALA A 202 -17.22 -11.66 -9.98
CA ALA A 202 -18.65 -11.87 -9.78
C ALA A 202 -19.11 -13.35 -9.88
N PRO A 203 -18.58 -14.19 -10.79
CA PRO A 203 -18.96 -15.61 -10.87
C PRO A 203 -18.59 -16.45 -9.63
N LEU A 204 -17.79 -15.92 -8.69
CA LEU A 204 -17.43 -16.64 -7.47
C LEU A 204 -18.64 -16.98 -6.60
N PHE A 205 -19.64 -16.10 -6.57
CA PHE A 205 -20.89 -16.33 -5.83
C PHE A 205 -21.74 -17.48 -6.42
N ASP A 206 -21.42 -17.94 -7.62
CA ASP A 206 -22.09 -19.06 -8.27
C ASP A 206 -21.31 -20.37 -8.21
N TRP A 207 -20.11 -20.36 -7.62
CA TRP A 207 -19.30 -21.57 -7.48
C TRP A 207 -20.07 -22.66 -6.72
N PRO A 208 -20.06 -23.92 -7.21
CA PRO A 208 -20.72 -25.03 -6.52
C PRO A 208 -20.27 -25.16 -5.07
N ALA A 209 -18.96 -25.04 -4.82
CA ALA A 209 -18.36 -25.09 -3.50
C ALA A 209 -18.86 -23.97 -2.57
N TYR A 210 -19.07 -22.76 -3.11
CA TYR A 210 -19.63 -21.64 -2.35
C TYR A 210 -21.12 -21.86 -2.06
N ARG A 211 -21.92 -22.26 -3.05
CA ARG A 211 -23.35 -22.53 -2.85
C ARG A 211 -23.58 -23.63 -1.81
N GLU A 212 -22.75 -24.66 -1.81
CA GLU A 212 -22.80 -25.76 -0.85
C GLU A 212 -22.48 -25.29 0.57
N THR A 213 -21.37 -24.57 0.77
CA THR A 213 -20.82 -24.30 2.11
C THR A 213 -21.14 -22.91 2.65
N GLY A 214 -21.37 -21.94 1.78
CA GLY A 214 -21.49 -20.51 2.12
C GLY A 214 -20.16 -19.85 2.46
N ALA A 215 -19.02 -20.55 2.34
CA ALA A 215 -17.71 -19.98 2.63
C ALA A 215 -16.62 -20.62 1.75
N VAL A 216 -15.84 -19.80 1.04
CA VAL A 216 -14.66 -20.24 0.27
C VAL A 216 -13.42 -19.49 0.71
N PHE A 217 -12.36 -20.24 1.01
CA PHE A 217 -11.08 -19.70 1.44
C PHE A 217 -9.93 -20.15 0.56
N TRP A 218 -8.87 -19.33 0.51
CA TRP A 218 -7.66 -19.60 -0.25
C TRP A 218 -6.53 -20.02 0.70
N PRO A 219 -5.72 -21.03 0.33
CA PRO A 219 -4.57 -21.42 1.12
C PRO A 219 -3.46 -20.36 1.05
N ASP A 220 -2.76 -20.17 2.17
CA ASP A 220 -1.47 -19.45 2.21
C ASP A 220 -0.34 -20.33 1.64
N ILE A 221 0.89 -19.84 1.59
CA ILE A 221 2.12 -20.57 1.24
C ILE A 221 2.68 -21.44 2.39
N VAL A 222 2.03 -21.40 3.55
CA VAL A 222 2.45 -22.11 4.76
C VAL A 222 1.33 -22.99 5.34
N ASP A 223 1.74 -24.03 6.06
CA ASP A 223 0.89 -24.78 6.98
C ASP A 223 1.01 -24.22 8.40
N LEU A 224 -0.11 -24.16 9.10
CA LEU A 224 -0.14 -24.02 10.55
C LEU A 224 0.23 -25.38 11.16
N ARG A 225 1.29 -25.43 11.98
CA ARG A 225 1.85 -26.68 12.54
C ARG A 225 0.98 -27.22 13.67
N ALA A 226 1.04 -28.54 13.87
CA ALA A 226 0.38 -29.21 15.00
C ALA A 226 0.92 -28.76 16.37
N ASP A 227 2.19 -28.36 16.47
CA ASP A 227 2.79 -27.90 17.72
C ASP A 227 2.60 -26.39 17.98
N ASN A 228 1.83 -25.68 17.15
CA ASN A 228 1.49 -24.29 17.42
C ASN A 228 0.64 -24.20 18.70
N PRO A 229 1.01 -23.34 19.68
CA PRO A 229 0.28 -23.21 20.95
C PRO A 229 -1.18 -22.74 20.78
N VAL A 230 -1.55 -22.18 19.62
CA VAL A 230 -2.91 -21.72 19.35
C VAL A 230 -3.94 -22.83 19.51
N TRP A 231 -3.62 -24.07 19.15
CA TRP A 231 -4.53 -25.21 19.28
C TRP A 231 -4.95 -25.44 20.72
N ALA A 232 -3.98 -25.50 21.63
CA ALA A 232 -4.25 -25.65 23.05
C ALA A 232 -4.98 -24.43 23.63
N LEU A 233 -4.62 -23.23 23.18
CA LEU A 233 -5.21 -21.98 23.67
C LEU A 233 -6.71 -21.88 23.36
N VAL A 234 -7.14 -22.33 22.18
CA VAL A 234 -8.54 -22.30 21.77
C VAL A 234 -9.27 -23.63 22.03
N GLY A 235 -8.60 -24.61 22.64
CA GLY A 235 -9.19 -25.91 22.98
C GLY A 235 -9.43 -26.84 21.78
N LEU A 236 -8.78 -26.61 20.65
CA LEU A 236 -8.89 -27.46 19.46
C LEU A 236 -7.83 -28.58 19.44
N PRO A 237 -8.14 -29.77 18.91
CA PRO A 237 -7.15 -30.83 18.74
C PRO A 237 -6.00 -30.40 17.81
N PRO A 238 -4.73 -30.54 18.24
CA PRO A 238 -3.55 -30.26 17.44
C PRO A 238 -3.57 -30.94 16.07
N ARG A 239 -3.30 -30.18 15.01
CA ARG A 239 -3.21 -30.70 13.64
C ARG A 239 -2.31 -29.82 12.78
N GLN A 240 -1.61 -30.43 11.82
CA GLN A 240 -0.95 -29.66 10.76
C GLN A 240 -1.92 -29.51 9.59
N MET A 241 -2.14 -28.29 9.14
CA MET A 241 -3.00 -28.03 7.99
C MET A 241 -2.65 -26.72 7.28
N PRO A 242 -3.02 -26.58 6.00
CA PRO A 242 -2.85 -25.32 5.27
C PRO A 242 -3.46 -24.14 6.01
N SER A 243 -2.63 -23.13 6.26
CA SER A 243 -3.05 -21.82 6.71
C SER A 243 -3.87 -21.12 5.62
N LEU A 244 -4.60 -20.07 5.99
CA LEU A 244 -5.40 -19.28 5.05
C LEU A 244 -4.71 -17.97 4.69
N GLU A 245 -4.90 -17.53 3.44
CA GLU A 245 -4.57 -16.19 3.00
C GLU A 245 -5.83 -15.31 3.12
N SER A 246 -5.89 -14.44 4.13
CA SER A 246 -7.03 -13.54 4.36
C SER A 246 -7.05 -12.33 3.44
N GLY A 247 -6.08 -12.19 2.54
CA GLY A 247 -6.12 -11.22 1.45
C GLY A 247 -7.31 -11.38 0.50
N GLN A 248 -7.96 -12.55 0.49
CA GLN A 248 -9.26 -12.76 -0.16
C GLN A 248 -10.07 -13.87 0.53
N LEU A 249 -11.34 -13.59 0.84
CA LEU A 249 -12.29 -14.54 1.45
C LEU A 249 -13.69 -14.33 0.84
N LEU A 250 -14.44 -15.41 0.64
CA LEU A 250 -15.82 -15.35 0.14
C LEU A 250 -16.77 -15.96 1.16
N VAL A 251 -17.73 -15.20 1.69
CA VAL A 251 -18.57 -15.61 2.83
C VAL A 251 -20.03 -15.16 2.68
N ASP A 252 -20.99 -16.06 2.86
CA ASP A 252 -22.39 -15.73 3.19
C ASP A 252 -22.51 -15.52 4.70
N ARG A 253 -22.67 -14.25 5.10
CA ARG A 253 -22.69 -13.84 6.50
C ARG A 253 -23.90 -14.39 7.25
N ARG A 254 -25.02 -14.59 6.56
CA ARG A 254 -26.27 -15.09 7.20
C ARG A 254 -26.14 -16.55 7.61
N ARG A 255 -25.32 -17.32 6.88
CA ARG A 255 -25.06 -18.73 7.17
C ARG A 255 -23.98 -18.94 8.24
N HIS A 256 -23.14 -17.93 8.45
CA HIS A 256 -21.94 -18.00 9.29
C HIS A 256 -21.91 -16.90 10.36
N ALA A 257 -23.07 -16.52 10.89
CA ALA A 257 -23.22 -15.42 11.85
C ALA A 257 -22.40 -15.65 13.13
N GLY A 258 -22.64 -16.76 13.85
CA GLY A 258 -21.87 -17.12 15.04
C GLY A 258 -20.38 -17.27 14.76
N THR A 259 -20.02 -17.81 13.59
CA THR A 259 -18.63 -17.94 13.16
C THR A 259 -17.94 -16.60 12.95
N LEU A 260 -18.60 -15.63 12.34
CA LEU A 260 -18.04 -14.29 12.17
C LEU A 260 -17.91 -13.53 13.49
N GLU A 261 -18.85 -13.69 14.43
CA GLU A 261 -18.68 -13.19 15.79
C GLU A 261 -17.49 -13.84 16.50
N ARG A 262 -17.30 -15.15 16.32
CA ARG A 262 -16.14 -15.88 16.86
C ARG A 262 -14.84 -15.32 16.32
N VAL A 263 -14.74 -15.13 15.00
CA VAL A 263 -13.58 -14.53 14.34
C VAL A 263 -13.32 -13.13 14.87
N LEU A 264 -14.35 -12.30 15.01
CA LEU A 264 -14.22 -10.95 15.55
C LEU A 264 -13.65 -10.98 16.97
N ARG A 265 -14.17 -11.83 17.87
CA ARG A 265 -13.66 -11.97 19.24
C ARG A 265 -12.19 -12.40 19.30
N LEU A 266 -11.76 -13.29 18.41
CA LEU A 266 -10.34 -13.68 18.30
C LEU A 266 -9.48 -12.47 17.90
N ASN A 267 -9.94 -11.66 16.96
CA ASN A 267 -9.22 -10.46 16.51
C ASN A 267 -9.19 -9.36 17.59
N GLU A 268 -10.23 -9.19 18.39
CA GLU A 268 -10.24 -8.27 19.54
C GLU A 268 -9.16 -8.64 20.58
N GLN A 269 -8.77 -9.91 20.63
CA GLN A 269 -7.70 -10.45 21.50
C GLN A 269 -6.34 -10.50 20.77
N ALA A 270 -6.08 -9.57 19.84
CA ALA A 270 -4.85 -9.52 19.05
C ALA A 270 -3.56 -9.63 19.88
N ASP A 271 -3.50 -9.02 21.08
CA ASP A 271 -2.32 -9.08 21.96
C ASP A 271 -1.99 -10.52 22.41
N GLN A 272 -2.98 -11.40 22.43
CA GLN A 272 -2.84 -12.81 22.77
C GLN A 272 -2.57 -13.68 21.55
N PHE A 273 -3.27 -13.42 20.43
CA PHE A 273 -3.20 -14.28 19.25
C PHE A 273 -2.09 -13.90 18.26
N TYR A 274 -1.87 -12.62 17.99
CA TYR A 274 -0.91 -12.22 16.94
C TYR A 274 0.55 -12.49 17.31
N GLY A 275 0.81 -12.83 18.58
CA GLY A 275 2.12 -13.33 19.02
C GLY A 275 2.40 -14.80 18.66
N ILE A 276 1.36 -15.56 18.32
CA ILE A 276 1.44 -17.01 18.05
C ILE A 276 0.89 -17.42 16.68
N ILE A 277 0.11 -16.54 16.04
CA ILE A 277 -0.33 -16.65 14.64
C ILE A 277 -0.07 -15.32 13.92
N TYR A 278 0.11 -15.37 12.60
CA TYR A 278 0.48 -14.22 11.79
C TYR A 278 -0.73 -13.35 11.47
N GLY A 279 -1.01 -12.38 12.33
CA GLY A 279 -2.10 -11.42 12.14
C GLY A 279 -3.47 -12.07 12.16
N ASP A 280 -4.38 -11.51 11.37
CA ASP A 280 -5.80 -11.91 11.30
C ASP A 280 -6.01 -13.26 10.60
N LYS A 281 -5.11 -13.67 9.71
CA LYS A 281 -5.43 -14.67 8.68
C LYS A 281 -5.94 -16.02 9.22
N ASP A 282 -5.32 -16.54 10.27
CA ASP A 282 -5.70 -17.83 10.84
C ASP A 282 -6.82 -17.70 11.88
N THR A 283 -7.20 -16.49 12.29
CA THR A 283 -8.40 -16.31 13.11
C THR A 283 -9.66 -16.75 12.36
N PHE A 284 -9.70 -16.56 11.03
CA PHE A 284 -10.77 -17.06 10.17
C PHE A 284 -10.80 -18.58 10.16
N LEU A 285 -9.64 -19.23 9.96
CA LEU A 285 -9.53 -20.69 10.01
C LEU A 285 -10.00 -21.23 11.35
N ILE A 286 -9.49 -20.66 12.44
CA ILE A 286 -9.79 -21.09 13.80
C ILE A 286 -11.27 -20.87 14.12
N GLY A 287 -11.86 -19.75 13.72
CA GLY A 287 -13.28 -19.47 13.92
C GLY A 287 -14.17 -20.54 13.28
N TRP A 288 -13.90 -20.90 12.02
CA TRP A 288 -14.65 -21.97 11.33
C TRP A 288 -14.46 -23.34 11.97
N LEU A 289 -13.26 -23.65 12.46
CA LEU A 289 -13.00 -24.91 13.17
C LEU A 289 -13.69 -24.97 14.54
N LEU A 290 -13.74 -23.86 15.28
CA LEU A 290 -14.39 -23.78 16.59
C LEU A 290 -15.90 -23.96 16.51
N GLU A 291 -16.53 -23.38 15.48
CA GLU A 291 -17.98 -23.48 15.27
C GLU A 291 -18.39 -24.71 14.45
N GLU A 292 -17.43 -25.59 14.08
CA GLU A 292 -17.63 -26.74 13.20
C GLU A 292 -18.37 -26.39 11.89
N ALA A 293 -18.17 -25.15 11.41
CA ALA A 293 -18.90 -24.59 10.29
C ALA A 293 -18.35 -25.12 8.95
N PRO A 294 -19.22 -25.39 7.95
CA PRO A 294 -18.78 -25.85 6.65
C PRO A 294 -18.07 -24.72 5.88
N PHE A 295 -16.94 -25.05 5.25
CA PHE A 295 -16.26 -24.18 4.30
C PHE A 295 -15.58 -25.02 3.22
N ALA A 296 -15.43 -24.44 2.04
CA ALA A 296 -14.57 -24.97 0.99
C ALA A 296 -13.23 -24.24 1.00
N ARG A 297 -12.16 -24.97 0.69
CA ARG A 297 -10.84 -24.39 0.45
C ARG A 297 -10.45 -24.63 -1.00
N VAL A 298 -9.94 -23.61 -1.66
CA VAL A 298 -9.36 -23.76 -3.00
C VAL A 298 -8.23 -24.81 -2.94
N PRO A 299 -8.27 -25.87 -3.77
CA PRO A 299 -7.36 -27.01 -3.63
C PRO A 299 -5.96 -26.75 -4.21
N HIS A 300 -5.69 -25.53 -4.66
CA HIS A 300 -4.46 -25.14 -5.34
C HIS A 300 -3.70 -24.13 -4.50
N ALA A 301 -2.42 -24.42 -4.23
CA ALA A 301 -1.51 -23.46 -3.62
C ALA A 301 -1.29 -22.25 -4.55
N PRO A 302 -1.00 -21.07 -4.00
CA PRO A 302 -0.69 -19.90 -4.81
C PRO A 302 0.64 -20.07 -5.57
N PHE A 303 0.76 -19.44 -6.73
CA PHE A 303 2.06 -19.26 -7.36
C PHE A 303 2.82 -18.13 -6.66
N VAL A 304 4.09 -18.39 -6.34
CA VAL A 304 4.92 -17.45 -5.58
C VAL A 304 5.91 -16.75 -6.51
N ASP A 305 5.88 -15.43 -6.48
CA ASP A 305 6.95 -14.55 -6.95
C ASP A 305 7.54 -13.83 -5.73
N PRO A 306 8.82 -13.41 -5.72
CA PRO A 306 9.45 -12.83 -4.54
C PRO A 306 8.69 -11.67 -3.88
N ARG A 307 7.80 -10.97 -4.60
CA ARG A 307 7.05 -9.83 -4.04
C ARG A 307 5.53 -9.92 -4.20
N VAL A 308 5.01 -10.94 -4.88
CA VAL A 308 3.57 -11.12 -5.13
C VAL A 308 3.16 -12.59 -5.02
N LEU A 309 1.91 -12.83 -4.62
CA LEU A 309 1.29 -14.15 -4.63
C LEU A 309 0.18 -14.16 -5.68
N PHE A 310 0.11 -15.22 -6.48
CA PHE A 310 -1.00 -15.42 -7.42
C PHE A 310 -1.91 -16.52 -6.89
N GLN A 311 -3.07 -16.13 -6.40
CA GLN A 311 -4.09 -17.03 -5.89
C GLN A 311 -4.94 -17.57 -7.03
N CYS A 312 -5.31 -18.84 -6.93
CA CYS A 312 -5.94 -19.61 -7.99
C CYS A 312 -7.46 -19.71 -7.84
N ASP A 313 -8.16 -20.06 -8.91
CA ASP A 313 -9.53 -20.58 -8.84
C ASP A 313 -9.57 -22.09 -8.52
N LEU A 314 -10.78 -22.66 -8.47
CA LEU A 314 -11.00 -24.10 -8.23
C LEU A 314 -10.38 -25.00 -9.29
N GLU A 315 -10.05 -24.48 -10.48
CA GLU A 315 -9.39 -25.19 -11.56
C GLU A 315 -7.87 -24.93 -11.64
N GLY A 316 -7.31 -24.18 -10.68
CA GLY A 316 -5.88 -23.91 -10.61
C GLY A 316 -5.39 -22.80 -11.52
N ARG A 317 -6.29 -21.98 -12.07
CA ARG A 317 -5.95 -20.83 -12.92
C ARG A 317 -5.80 -19.58 -12.04
N PRO A 318 -4.81 -18.69 -12.31
CA PRO A 318 -4.68 -17.43 -11.59
C PRO A 318 -5.98 -16.62 -11.61
N LEU A 319 -6.34 -16.08 -10.46
CA LEU A 319 -7.56 -15.30 -10.24
C LEU A 319 -7.25 -13.98 -9.54
N PHE A 320 -6.37 -13.98 -8.55
CA PHE A 320 -5.95 -12.77 -7.85
C PHE A 320 -4.43 -12.64 -7.82
N GLN A 321 -3.93 -11.45 -8.09
CA GLN A 321 -2.54 -11.08 -7.80
C GLN A 321 -2.51 -10.27 -6.51
N HIS A 322 -2.03 -10.88 -5.43
CA HIS A 322 -1.84 -10.23 -4.14
C HIS A 322 -0.45 -9.58 -4.08
N ARG A 323 -0.38 -8.25 -4.04
CA ARG A 323 0.88 -7.49 -4.06
C ARG A 323 1.52 -7.33 -2.68
N THR A 324 1.65 -8.44 -1.95
CA THR A 324 2.08 -8.50 -0.52
C THR A 324 3.29 -7.61 -0.19
N SER A 325 4.33 -7.64 -1.03
CA SER A 325 5.55 -6.82 -0.89
C SER A 325 5.80 -5.89 -2.10
N ALA A 326 4.80 -5.71 -2.96
CA ALA A 326 4.85 -4.91 -4.18
C ALA A 326 3.71 -3.87 -4.27
N LYS A 327 3.10 -3.53 -3.13
CA LYS A 327 2.04 -2.51 -3.00
C LYS A 327 2.37 -1.24 -3.78
N TRP A 328 1.38 -0.68 -4.46
CA TRP A 328 1.48 0.55 -5.22
C TRP A 328 1.84 1.73 -4.30
N SER A 329 2.64 2.66 -4.82
CA SER A 329 3.06 3.88 -4.13
C SER A 329 2.86 5.10 -5.03
N LEU A 330 2.17 6.13 -4.57
CA LEU A 330 1.98 7.35 -5.36
C LEU A 330 3.31 8.13 -5.51
N GLY A 331 3.72 8.49 -6.73
CA GLY A 331 4.94 9.28 -7.00
C GLY A 331 6.27 8.52 -6.95
N ASP A 332 6.27 7.27 -6.49
CA ASP A 332 7.46 6.42 -6.39
C ASP A 332 7.64 5.50 -7.61
N ALA A 333 8.79 4.81 -7.68
CA ALA A 333 8.99 3.75 -8.67
C ALA A 333 8.16 2.51 -8.28
N GLN A 334 7.38 1.99 -9.22
CA GLN A 334 6.60 0.77 -9.01
C GLN A 334 7.45 -0.48 -9.22
N VAL A 335 7.11 -1.55 -8.51
CA VAL A 335 7.70 -2.87 -8.72
C VAL A 335 7.00 -3.52 -9.91
N ALA A 336 7.74 -3.69 -11.00
CA ALA A 336 7.25 -4.39 -12.18
C ALA A 336 7.07 -5.89 -11.89
N VAL A 337 6.01 -6.49 -12.42
CA VAL A 337 5.76 -7.92 -12.29
C VAL A 337 5.70 -8.54 -13.68
N ALA A 338 6.59 -9.50 -13.94
CA ALA A 338 6.73 -10.09 -15.26
C ALA A 338 5.42 -10.74 -15.74
N ASN A 339 5.03 -10.44 -16.98
CA ASN A 339 3.81 -10.94 -17.63
C ASN A 339 2.51 -10.60 -16.89
N PHE A 340 2.50 -9.51 -16.10
CA PHE A 340 1.29 -9.04 -15.45
C PHE A 340 0.35 -8.36 -16.45
N GLN A 341 -0.76 -9.03 -16.77
CA GLN A 341 -1.70 -8.61 -17.81
C GLN A 341 -2.29 -7.20 -17.65
N HIS A 342 -2.51 -6.74 -16.41
CA HIS A 342 -3.19 -5.47 -16.12
C HIS A 342 -2.22 -4.36 -15.73
N GLU A 343 -0.91 -4.56 -15.93
CA GLU A 343 0.13 -3.61 -15.48
C GLU A 343 -0.07 -2.22 -16.09
N ALA A 344 -0.30 -2.16 -17.41
CA ALA A 344 -0.50 -0.90 -18.12
C ALA A 344 -1.70 -0.11 -17.58
N ASP A 345 -2.81 -0.79 -17.31
CA ASP A 345 -4.00 -0.16 -16.71
C ASP A 345 -3.72 0.32 -15.29
N CYS A 346 -3.08 -0.48 -14.45
CA CYS A 346 -2.72 -0.09 -13.08
C CYS A 346 -1.85 1.17 -13.06
N LEU A 347 -0.84 1.23 -13.94
CA LEU A 347 0.05 2.39 -14.07
C LEU A 347 -0.70 3.64 -14.57
N ARG A 348 -1.62 3.47 -15.52
CA ARG A 348 -2.49 4.56 -15.99
C ARG A 348 -3.38 5.08 -14.87
N TYR A 349 -4.02 4.21 -14.09
CA TYR A 349 -4.85 4.62 -12.95
C TYR A 349 -4.04 5.35 -11.87
N LEU A 350 -2.80 4.93 -11.61
CA LEU A 350 -1.90 5.66 -10.70
C LEU A 350 -1.57 7.06 -11.23
N GLN A 351 -1.28 7.19 -12.53
CA GLN A 351 -1.00 8.48 -13.14
C GLN A 351 -2.24 9.42 -13.09
N GLU A 352 -3.44 8.88 -13.30
CA GLU A 352 -4.69 9.63 -13.14
C GLU A 352 -4.86 10.07 -11.68
N LEU A 353 -4.59 9.19 -10.71
CA LEU A 353 -4.65 9.53 -9.28
C LEU A 353 -3.65 10.65 -8.92
N GLU A 354 -2.44 10.63 -9.48
CA GLU A 354 -1.41 11.67 -9.28
C GLU A 354 -1.85 13.05 -9.78
N GLN A 355 -2.79 13.13 -10.71
CA GLN A 355 -3.37 14.40 -11.17
C GLN A 355 -4.49 14.88 -10.24
N LEU A 356 -5.23 13.94 -9.65
CA LEU A 356 -6.43 14.23 -8.85
C LEU A 356 -6.12 14.43 -7.36
N TRP A 357 -5.09 13.77 -6.84
CA TRP A 357 -4.82 13.73 -5.40
C TRP A 357 -3.35 13.96 -5.06
N SER A 358 -3.10 14.84 -4.09
CA SER A 358 -1.77 15.27 -3.64
C SER A 358 -0.93 14.19 -2.92
N GLY A 359 -1.49 13.00 -2.71
CA GLY A 359 -0.88 11.93 -1.91
C GLY A 359 -0.98 12.14 -0.40
N ARG A 360 -1.76 13.15 0.05
CA ARG A 360 -1.88 13.54 1.45
C ARG A 360 -3.32 13.43 1.95
N ILE A 361 -3.45 13.09 3.22
CA ILE A 361 -4.73 13.11 3.93
C ILE A 361 -4.91 14.54 4.41
N PHE A 362 -5.52 15.37 3.56
CA PHE A 362 -5.73 16.79 3.85
C PHE A 362 -7.09 17.04 4.49
N HIS A 363 -7.07 17.78 5.60
CA HIS A 363 -8.25 18.37 6.21
C HIS A 363 -8.04 19.87 6.25
N GLY A 364 -8.83 20.62 5.48
CA GLY A 364 -8.71 22.07 5.49
C GLY A 364 -8.94 22.66 6.88
N PRO A 365 -8.36 23.84 7.18
CA PRO A 365 -8.48 24.50 8.47
C PRO A 365 -9.94 24.72 8.91
N PRO A 366 -10.18 24.94 10.22
CA PRO A 366 -11.48 25.31 10.74
C PRO A 366 -12.04 26.54 10.01
N ARG A 367 -13.29 26.45 9.56
CA ARG A 367 -13.93 27.48 8.71
C ARG A 367 -15.45 27.37 8.76
N GLY A 368 -16.13 28.52 8.67
CA GLY A 368 -17.58 28.59 8.71
C GLY A 368 -18.27 28.05 7.44
N PRO A 369 -19.60 27.87 7.47
CA PRO A 369 -20.38 27.43 6.31
C PRO A 369 -20.24 28.35 5.09
N ALA A 370 -20.09 29.66 5.30
CA ALA A 370 -19.95 30.63 4.20
C ALA A 370 -18.63 30.45 3.45
N ALA A 371 -17.52 30.22 4.16
CA ALA A 371 -16.24 29.91 3.56
C ALA A 371 -16.28 28.60 2.76
N ARG A 372 -16.94 27.55 3.27
CA ARG A 372 -17.15 26.28 2.53
C ARG A 372 -18.00 26.46 1.26
N ALA A 373 -19.03 27.31 1.30
CA ALA A 373 -19.79 27.63 0.10
C ALA A 373 -18.91 28.33 -0.94
N ARG A 374 -18.04 29.25 -0.49
CA ARG A 374 -17.07 29.90 -1.37
C ARG A 374 -16.04 28.93 -1.94
N GLU A 375 -15.59 27.93 -1.19
CA GLU A 375 -14.77 26.83 -1.74
C GLU A 375 -15.49 26.09 -2.86
N ALA A 376 -16.77 25.76 -2.68
CA ALA A 376 -17.53 25.06 -3.70
C ALA A 376 -17.67 25.87 -5.00
N GLU A 377 -17.73 27.21 -4.91
CA GLU A 377 -17.77 28.11 -6.08
C GLU A 377 -16.42 28.19 -6.82
N LEU A 378 -15.31 28.10 -6.10
CA LEU A 378 -13.95 28.13 -6.69
C LEU A 378 -13.52 26.76 -7.25
N ALA A 379 -14.10 25.68 -6.73
CA ALA A 379 -13.75 24.32 -7.12
C ALA A 379 -13.96 24.06 -8.62
N GLY A 380 -12.97 23.43 -9.24
CA GLY A 380 -12.86 23.22 -10.68
C GLY A 380 -12.25 24.40 -11.46
N GLY A 381 -12.13 25.57 -10.85
CA GLY A 381 -11.62 26.78 -11.50
C GLY A 381 -10.13 26.72 -11.83
N LEU A 382 -9.76 27.31 -12.98
CA LEU A 382 -8.39 27.55 -13.39
C LEU A 382 -8.02 29.03 -13.18
N PHE A 383 -6.85 29.25 -12.61
CA PHE A 383 -6.38 30.56 -12.21
C PHE A 383 -4.93 30.77 -12.63
N ASP A 384 -4.55 32.03 -12.84
CA ASP A 384 -3.16 32.46 -12.99
C ASP A 384 -2.67 32.97 -11.63
N LEU A 385 -1.71 32.25 -11.05
CA LEU A 385 -0.99 32.63 -9.83
C LEU A 385 0.24 33.44 -10.22
N HIS A 386 0.19 34.75 -9.97
CA HIS A 386 1.30 35.67 -10.13
C HIS A 386 2.08 35.76 -8.81
N LEU A 387 3.39 35.50 -8.86
CA LEU A 387 4.33 35.58 -7.74
C LEU A 387 5.44 36.56 -8.12
N ALA A 388 5.63 37.61 -7.31
CA ALA A 388 6.52 38.73 -7.69
C ALA A 388 6.19 39.30 -9.10
N ALA A 389 7.07 40.11 -9.69
CA ALA A 389 6.77 40.83 -10.92
C ALA A 389 6.84 39.97 -12.20
N ASP A 390 7.42 38.77 -12.16
CA ASP A 390 7.83 38.03 -13.36
C ASP A 390 7.46 36.53 -13.39
N ARG A 391 6.92 35.95 -12.31
CA ARG A 391 6.56 34.52 -12.28
C ARG A 391 5.04 34.34 -12.28
N THR A 392 4.50 33.76 -13.35
CA THR A 392 3.09 33.36 -13.44
C THR A 392 2.99 31.86 -13.60
N LEU A 393 2.10 31.21 -12.84
CA LEU A 393 1.88 29.77 -12.86
C LEU A 393 0.38 29.48 -13.01
N PRO A 394 -0.02 28.54 -13.88
CA PRO A 394 -1.41 28.09 -13.89
C PRO A 394 -1.68 27.28 -12.61
N LEU A 395 -2.83 27.51 -11.98
CA LEU A 395 -3.26 26.84 -10.77
C LEU A 395 -4.73 26.41 -10.90
N GLN A 396 -4.99 25.12 -10.79
CA GLN A 396 -6.35 24.60 -10.76
C GLN A 396 -6.75 24.26 -9.33
N LEU A 397 -7.83 24.86 -8.85
CA LEU A 397 -8.40 24.59 -7.53
C LEU A 397 -9.43 23.48 -7.66
N LEU A 398 -9.08 22.22 -7.39
CA LEU A 398 -10.02 21.09 -7.43
C LEU A 398 -10.91 21.05 -6.18
N ALA A 399 -12.03 20.34 -6.27
CA ALA A 399 -12.90 20.10 -5.12
C ALA A 399 -12.15 19.46 -3.94
N HIS A 400 -12.70 19.64 -2.73
CA HIS A 400 -12.14 19.11 -1.48
C HIS A 400 -10.71 19.59 -1.16
N GLY A 401 -10.30 20.72 -1.70
CA GLY A 401 -9.04 21.36 -1.35
C GLY A 401 -7.82 20.70 -1.98
N GLU A 402 -7.97 20.01 -3.11
CA GLU A 402 -6.84 19.51 -3.91
C GLU A 402 -6.43 20.55 -4.95
N ILE A 403 -5.13 20.70 -5.24
CA ILE A 403 -4.65 21.51 -6.37
C ILE A 403 -4.39 20.60 -7.54
N GLY A 404 -4.95 20.82 -8.73
CA GLY A 404 -4.72 20.01 -9.93
C GLY A 404 -3.50 20.49 -10.72
N VAL A 405 -3.76 21.13 -11.87
CA VAL A 405 -2.73 21.88 -12.60
C VAL A 405 -2.01 22.86 -11.67
N GLY A 406 -0.68 22.93 -11.79
CA GLY A 406 0.16 23.79 -10.94
C GLY A 406 0.55 23.18 -9.60
N ARG A 407 0.12 21.96 -9.30
CA ARG A 407 0.52 21.25 -8.08
C ARG A 407 2.03 21.08 -8.00
N ASP A 408 2.62 21.45 -6.87
CA ASP A 408 4.02 21.18 -6.56
C ASP A 408 4.25 20.95 -5.05
N ALA A 409 5.51 20.93 -4.60
CA ALA A 409 5.83 20.71 -3.19
C ALA A 409 5.27 21.78 -2.24
N VAL A 410 5.05 23.01 -2.72
CA VAL A 410 4.56 24.16 -1.97
C VAL A 410 3.11 24.53 -2.31
N LEU A 411 2.53 23.97 -3.36
CA LEU A 411 1.16 24.17 -3.81
C LEU A 411 0.46 22.81 -3.91
N ARG A 412 0.02 22.24 -2.78
CA ARG A 412 -0.61 20.90 -2.77
C ARG A 412 -2.10 20.95 -2.55
N ASN A 413 -2.51 21.73 -1.56
CA ASN A 413 -3.87 21.78 -1.08
C ASN A 413 -4.31 23.23 -0.88
N TRP A 414 -5.62 23.45 -0.84
CA TRP A 414 -6.17 24.78 -0.64
C TRP A 414 -7.45 24.74 0.21
N ALA A 415 -7.76 25.85 0.84
CA ALA A 415 -8.99 26.06 1.57
C ALA A 415 -9.34 27.55 1.62
N VAL A 416 -10.61 27.87 1.82
CA VAL A 416 -11.05 29.23 2.12
C VAL A 416 -11.35 29.32 3.62
N ILE A 417 -10.86 30.36 4.27
CA ILE A 417 -11.18 30.68 5.66
C ILE A 417 -11.89 32.02 5.73
N ASP A 418 -12.62 32.26 6.82
CA ASP A 418 -13.12 33.59 7.12
C ASP A 418 -11.91 34.53 7.32
N ALA A 419 -11.97 35.72 6.72
CA ALA A 419 -10.86 36.66 6.83
C ALA A 419 -10.63 37.03 8.30
N MET A 420 -9.37 37.03 8.72
CA MET A 420 -9.00 37.46 10.08
C MET A 420 -9.29 38.96 10.21
N ASP A 421 -10.14 39.37 11.16
CA ASP A 421 -10.42 40.78 11.44
C ASP A 421 -9.10 41.54 11.63
N SER A 422 -8.73 42.38 10.67
CA SER A 422 -7.51 43.20 10.72
C SER A 422 -7.62 44.38 11.69
N GLY A 423 -8.58 44.35 12.63
CA GLY A 423 -8.83 45.42 13.61
C GLY A 423 -9.15 46.79 13.01
N THR A 424 -9.35 46.84 11.70
CA THR A 424 -9.54 48.07 10.92
C THR A 424 -10.86 47.93 10.17
N SER A 425 -11.92 48.43 10.78
CA SER A 425 -13.26 48.57 10.20
C SER A 425 -13.24 49.60 9.06
N SER A 426 -12.55 49.26 7.96
CA SER A 426 -12.67 49.96 6.69
C SER A 426 -13.78 49.31 5.86
N PRO A 427 -14.69 50.11 5.25
CA PRO A 427 -15.65 49.57 4.29
C PRO A 427 -14.86 49.02 3.10
N GLY A 428 -14.86 47.70 2.91
CA GLY A 428 -14.04 47.01 1.90
C GLY A 428 -13.07 45.95 2.45
N ALA A 429 -13.13 45.62 3.75
CA ALA A 429 -12.37 44.50 4.30
C ALA A 429 -12.77 43.18 3.60
N ALA A 430 -11.77 42.41 3.16
CA ALA A 430 -11.96 41.12 2.52
C ALA A 430 -12.80 40.21 3.42
N ARG A 431 -13.80 39.54 2.84
CA ARG A 431 -14.67 38.64 3.60
C ARG A 431 -14.00 37.27 3.84
N PHE A 432 -13.21 36.83 2.88
CA PHE A 432 -12.59 35.51 2.86
C PHE A 432 -11.10 35.60 2.56
N SER A 433 -10.35 34.62 3.06
CA SER A 433 -8.95 34.40 2.70
C SER A 433 -8.79 32.99 2.11
N LEU A 434 -8.17 32.91 0.93
CA LEU A 434 -7.70 31.67 0.33
C LEU A 434 -6.33 31.32 0.92
N VAL A 435 -6.26 30.15 1.54
CA VAL A 435 -5.03 29.53 2.04
C VAL A 435 -4.62 28.44 1.08
N ILE A 436 -3.38 28.50 0.59
CA ILE A 436 -2.76 27.39 -0.13
C ILE A 436 -1.67 26.81 0.76
N GLU A 437 -1.63 25.49 0.85
CA GLU A 437 -0.68 24.74 1.66
C GLU A 437 0.22 23.85 0.81
N GLY A 438 1.49 23.79 1.23
CA GLY A 438 2.48 22.84 0.76
C GLY A 438 2.63 21.65 1.68
N GLY A 439 3.71 20.88 1.48
CA GLY A 439 4.06 19.73 2.33
C GLY A 439 4.39 20.10 3.79
N PHE A 440 4.69 21.36 4.07
CA PHE A 440 5.18 21.84 5.38
C PHE A 440 4.24 22.87 6.05
N GLY A 441 3.04 23.05 5.52
CA GLY A 441 2.04 24.01 6.03
C GLY A 441 1.68 25.10 5.02
N PRO A 442 1.04 26.20 5.47
CA PRO A 442 0.61 27.31 4.61
C PRO A 442 1.76 27.96 3.87
N THR A 443 1.58 28.16 2.57
CA THR A 443 2.57 28.75 1.66
C THR A 443 2.06 30.02 0.99
N LEU A 444 0.74 30.16 0.78
CA LEU A 444 0.11 31.41 0.36
C LEU A 444 -1.08 31.74 1.24
N LEU A 445 -1.25 33.03 1.50
CA LEU A 445 -2.45 33.60 2.11
C LEU A 445 -2.88 34.77 1.24
N LEU A 446 -4.04 34.63 0.60
CA LEU A 446 -4.59 35.59 -0.36
C LEU A 446 -5.97 36.03 0.11
N ASN A 447 -6.20 37.32 0.24
CA ASN A 447 -7.49 37.88 0.62
C ASN A 447 -8.34 38.12 -0.63
N GLU A 448 -9.64 37.89 -0.51
CA GLU A 448 -10.58 38.17 -1.58
C GLU A 448 -10.63 39.68 -1.87
N GLY A 449 -10.41 40.04 -3.14
CA GLY A 449 -10.59 41.40 -3.64
C GLY A 449 -11.86 41.50 -4.48
N GLU A 450 -11.74 41.99 -5.72
CA GLU A 450 -12.82 41.95 -6.70
C GLU A 450 -13.16 40.49 -7.07
N PRO A 451 -14.39 40.20 -7.55
CA PRO A 451 -14.77 38.83 -7.94
C PRO A 451 -13.77 38.21 -8.92
N GLY A 452 -13.18 37.07 -8.53
CA GLY A 452 -12.17 36.36 -9.33
C GLY A 452 -10.73 36.87 -9.16
N HIS A 453 -10.50 37.79 -8.22
CA HIS A 453 -9.18 38.34 -7.90
C HIS A 453 -8.87 38.19 -6.41
N TRP A 454 -7.76 37.52 -6.10
CA TRP A 454 -7.27 37.33 -4.73
C TRP A 454 -5.87 37.91 -4.59
N ILE A 455 -5.62 38.67 -3.54
CA ILE A 455 -4.38 39.42 -3.35
C ILE A 455 -3.79 39.11 -1.98
N GLY A 456 -2.51 38.82 -1.90
CA GLY A 456 -1.82 38.62 -0.64
C GLY A 456 -0.35 38.34 -0.83
N ARG A 457 0.14 37.29 -0.14
CA ARG A 457 1.58 37.01 -0.10
C ARG A 457 1.90 35.53 -0.01
N LYS A 458 3.11 35.19 -0.47
CA LYS A 458 3.79 33.92 -0.22
C LYS A 458 4.47 33.97 1.14
N LEU A 459 4.13 33.03 2.03
CA LEU A 459 4.55 33.00 3.43
C LEU A 459 5.93 32.35 3.67
N GLY A 460 6.56 31.79 2.64
CA GLY A 460 7.89 31.17 2.72
C GLY A 460 8.93 31.92 1.87
N PRO A 461 10.24 31.74 2.13
CA PRO A 461 11.30 32.48 1.47
C PRO A 461 11.41 32.20 -0.05
N PRO A 462 11.72 33.20 -0.89
CA PRO A 462 11.55 34.62 -0.58
C PRO A 462 10.06 34.94 -0.40
N GLU A 463 9.73 35.68 0.66
CA GLU A 463 8.40 36.25 0.85
C GLU A 463 8.18 37.31 -0.24
N CYS A 464 7.05 37.22 -0.95
CA CYS A 464 6.72 38.13 -2.03
C CYS A 464 5.20 38.33 -2.13
N ALA A 465 4.82 39.42 -2.78
CA ALA A 465 3.44 39.66 -3.17
C ALA A 465 2.97 38.54 -4.12
N ALA A 466 1.73 38.14 -3.93
CA ALA A 466 1.09 37.10 -4.71
C ALA A 466 -0.34 37.54 -5.08
N GLU A 467 -0.72 37.27 -6.33
CA GLU A 467 -2.07 37.52 -6.84
C GLU A 467 -2.57 36.27 -7.54
N LEU A 468 -3.84 35.90 -7.32
CA LEU A 468 -4.51 34.83 -8.03
C LEU A 468 -5.67 35.43 -8.83
N ARG A 469 -5.62 35.27 -10.15
CA ARG A 469 -6.62 35.81 -11.07
C ARG A 469 -7.30 34.67 -11.80
N ALA A 470 -8.61 34.74 -12.01
CA ALA A 470 -9.29 33.79 -12.89
C ALA A 470 -8.58 33.80 -14.27
N ALA A 471 -8.19 32.63 -14.75
CA ALA A 471 -7.49 32.54 -16.03
C ALA A 471 -8.42 33.04 -17.15
N GLY A 472 -7.98 34.05 -17.90
CA GLY A 472 -8.63 34.42 -19.16
C GLY A 472 -8.54 33.22 -20.11
N ALA A 473 -9.60 32.94 -20.88
CA ALA A 473 -9.66 31.75 -21.74
C ALA A 473 -8.54 31.71 -22.79
N SER A 474 -7.36 31.17 -22.43
CA SER A 474 -6.37 30.49 -23.28
C SER A 474 -5.12 30.18 -22.44
N LEU A 475 -4.71 28.91 -22.38
CA LEU A 475 -3.35 28.54 -21.97
C LEU A 475 -2.37 29.02 -23.07
N PRO A 476 -1.38 29.90 -22.79
CA PRO A 476 -0.30 30.11 -23.73
C PRO A 476 0.66 28.93 -23.66
N ALA A 477 1.12 28.46 -24.82
CA ALA A 477 2.22 27.51 -24.90
C ALA A 477 3.49 28.15 -24.30
N ILE A 478 4.15 27.43 -23.40
CA ILE A 478 5.39 27.91 -22.75
C ILE A 478 6.52 27.81 -23.78
N GLU A 479 6.89 28.95 -24.38
CA GLU A 479 8.20 29.14 -25.01
C GLU A 479 9.09 29.93 -24.05
N GLY A 480 10.00 29.23 -23.38
CA GLY A 480 11.07 29.81 -22.58
C GLY A 480 12.24 28.81 -22.49
N PRO A 481 13.50 29.28 -22.38
CA PRO A 481 14.62 28.37 -22.18
C PRO A 481 14.37 27.57 -20.91
N GLY A 482 14.42 26.24 -21.02
CA GLY A 482 14.03 25.34 -19.94
C GLY A 482 14.74 25.64 -18.63
N LEU A 483 14.15 25.14 -17.54
CA LEU A 483 14.61 25.31 -16.14
C LEU A 483 16.11 25.02 -15.94
N ILE A 484 16.67 24.11 -16.74
CA ILE A 484 18.05 23.61 -16.62
C ILE A 484 19.09 24.71 -16.98
N PRO A 485 19.02 25.37 -18.16
CA PRO A 485 19.89 26.50 -18.50
C PRO A 485 19.95 27.61 -17.43
N ALA A 486 18.80 27.99 -16.85
CA ALA A 486 18.72 29.03 -15.84
C ALA A 486 19.42 28.63 -14.52
N PHE A 487 19.26 27.38 -14.11
CA PHE A 487 19.87 26.83 -12.90
C PHE A 487 21.41 26.75 -13.02
N LEU A 488 21.93 26.34 -14.18
CA LEU A 488 23.36 26.23 -14.44
C LEU A 488 24.07 27.59 -14.48
N ALA A 489 23.41 28.61 -15.06
CA ALA A 489 23.93 29.97 -15.07
C ALA A 489 24.03 30.54 -13.64
N ALA A 490 23.01 30.31 -12.79
CA ALA A 490 22.99 30.76 -11.41
C ALA A 490 24.05 30.07 -10.52
N ALA A 491 24.43 28.84 -10.84
CA ALA A 491 25.46 28.08 -10.13
C ALA A 491 26.90 28.41 -10.56
N GLY A 492 27.12 29.37 -11.46
CA GLY A 492 28.46 29.76 -11.91
C GLY A 492 29.05 28.88 -13.01
N PHE A 493 28.22 28.05 -13.67
CA PHE A 493 28.61 27.19 -14.80
C PHE A 493 27.89 27.63 -16.09
N PRO A 494 28.28 28.78 -16.68
CA PRO A 494 27.58 29.35 -17.83
C PRO A 494 27.69 28.51 -19.11
N ALA A 495 28.66 27.60 -19.17
CA ALA A 495 28.77 26.54 -20.17
C ALA A 495 29.15 25.23 -19.45
N CYS A 496 28.27 24.24 -19.49
CA CYS A 496 28.42 23.01 -18.72
C CYS A 496 29.04 21.90 -19.60
N ASP A 497 30.24 21.45 -19.26
CA ASP A 497 30.79 20.19 -19.76
C ASP A 497 30.22 18.99 -18.97
N ASP A 498 30.36 17.78 -19.50
CA ASP A 498 29.74 16.58 -18.92
C ASP A 498 30.29 16.25 -17.52
N VAL A 499 31.51 16.70 -17.21
CA VAL A 499 32.17 16.41 -15.93
C VAL A 499 31.59 17.29 -14.81
N ALA A 500 31.33 18.57 -15.10
CA ALA A 500 30.68 19.47 -14.15
C ALA A 500 29.22 19.05 -13.88
N LEU A 501 28.49 18.60 -14.92
CA LEU A 501 27.12 18.12 -14.79
C LEU A 501 27.05 16.84 -13.94
N GLU A 502 27.97 15.90 -14.17
CA GLU A 502 28.05 14.64 -13.42
C GLU A 502 28.35 14.89 -11.93
N ALA A 503 29.32 15.77 -11.63
CA ALA A 503 29.67 16.11 -10.24
C ALA A 503 28.50 16.77 -9.49
N LEU A 504 27.77 17.69 -10.15
CA LEU A 504 26.59 18.34 -9.58
C LEU A 504 25.48 17.32 -9.26
N LEU A 505 25.24 16.37 -10.15
CA LEU A 505 24.20 15.35 -9.99
C LEU A 505 24.53 14.33 -8.91
N ILE A 506 25.81 14.02 -8.69
CA ILE A 506 26.26 13.21 -7.57
C ILE A 506 26.01 13.94 -6.24
N VAL A 507 26.32 15.24 -6.17
CA VAL A 507 26.04 16.06 -4.98
C VAL A 507 24.52 16.16 -4.75
N LEU A 508 23.73 16.36 -5.80
CA LEU A 508 22.26 16.40 -5.72
C LEU A 508 21.66 15.06 -5.29
N ASP A 509 22.14 13.91 -5.76
CA ASP A 509 21.65 12.60 -5.29
C ASP A 509 22.03 12.31 -3.83
N GLY A 510 23.16 12.87 -3.36
CA GLY A 510 23.56 12.83 -1.96
C GLY A 510 22.71 13.71 -1.03
N VAL A 511 22.14 14.80 -1.55
CA VAL A 511 21.28 15.74 -0.80
C VAL A 511 19.80 15.39 -0.93
N GLU A 512 19.37 14.92 -2.09
CA GLU A 512 18.02 14.45 -2.39
C GLU A 512 18.09 13.02 -2.97
N PRO A 513 17.93 11.98 -2.13
CA PRO A 513 18.03 10.60 -2.58
C PRO A 513 16.97 10.29 -3.65
N GLY A 514 17.39 9.79 -4.82
CA GLY A 514 16.47 9.37 -5.90
C GLY A 514 16.56 10.21 -7.18
N VAL A 515 17.46 11.18 -7.23
CA VAL A 515 17.76 11.97 -8.44
C VAL A 515 18.31 11.07 -9.56
N ALA A 516 19.22 10.13 -9.24
CA ALA A 516 19.78 9.21 -10.23
C ALA A 516 18.71 8.30 -10.89
N PRO A 517 17.81 7.63 -10.13
CA PRO A 517 16.67 6.89 -10.69
C PRO A 517 15.69 7.72 -11.54
N ARG A 518 15.48 9.00 -11.22
CA ARG A 518 14.61 9.90 -12.01
C ARG A 518 15.27 10.29 -13.34
N LEU A 519 16.56 10.61 -13.33
CA LEU A 519 17.34 10.86 -14.54
C LEU A 519 17.37 9.65 -15.47
N ARG A 520 17.46 8.44 -14.91
CA ARG A 520 17.38 7.17 -15.65
C ARG A 520 16.05 7.02 -16.39
N ARG A 521 14.93 7.34 -15.73
CA ARG A 521 13.60 7.33 -16.37
C ARG A 521 13.50 8.32 -17.53
N LEU A 522 14.11 9.49 -17.38
CA LEU A 522 14.16 10.50 -18.44
C LEU A 522 15.09 10.10 -19.59
N ALA A 523 16.16 9.35 -19.30
CA ALA A 523 17.09 8.84 -20.31
C ALA A 523 16.49 7.70 -21.15
N LEU A 524 15.64 6.86 -20.55
CA LEU A 524 14.97 5.75 -21.23
C LEU A 524 13.94 6.20 -22.28
N SER A 525 13.48 7.44 -22.24
CA SER A 525 12.60 8.04 -23.25
C SER A 525 13.35 8.81 -24.34
N LEU A 526 14.68 8.83 -24.30
CA LEU A 526 15.53 9.53 -25.27
C LEU A 526 16.29 8.54 -26.18
N PRO A 527 16.73 8.97 -27.38
CA PRO A 527 17.52 8.13 -28.28
C PRO A 527 18.79 7.58 -27.61
N GLU A 528 19.14 6.34 -27.97
CA GLU A 528 20.36 5.66 -27.53
C GLU A 528 21.60 6.52 -27.86
N GLY A 529 22.48 6.74 -26.88
CA GLY A 529 23.65 7.63 -27.02
C GLY A 529 23.35 9.12 -26.78
N SER A 530 22.13 9.50 -26.37
CA SER A 530 21.85 10.85 -25.91
C SER A 530 22.72 11.23 -24.72
N ARG A 531 23.06 12.52 -24.62
CA ARG A 531 23.91 13.09 -23.57
C ARG A 531 23.44 12.71 -22.15
N LEU A 532 22.12 12.62 -21.95
CA LEU A 532 21.50 12.25 -20.67
C LEU A 532 21.62 10.74 -20.36
N ALA A 533 21.54 9.88 -21.39
CA ALA A 533 21.73 8.44 -21.24
C ALA A 533 23.18 8.10 -20.86
N LEU A 534 24.14 8.73 -21.53
CA LEU A 534 25.57 8.56 -21.21
C LEU A 534 25.92 9.03 -19.79
N LEU A 535 25.24 10.06 -19.29
CA LEU A 535 25.44 10.57 -17.93
C LEU A 535 24.82 9.64 -16.87
N ALA A 536 23.63 9.08 -17.16
CA ALA A 536 22.94 8.13 -16.29
C ALA A 536 23.76 6.83 -16.10
N ASP A 537 24.36 6.31 -17.17
CA ASP A 537 25.20 5.10 -17.11
C ASP A 537 26.47 5.30 -16.25
N ARG A 538 27.05 6.51 -16.25
CA ARG A 538 28.25 6.83 -15.44
C ARG A 538 27.94 6.96 -13.94
N LEU A 539 26.76 7.48 -13.60
CA LEU A 539 26.26 7.54 -12.21
C LEU A 539 26.09 6.13 -11.60
N ASP A 540 25.61 5.16 -12.40
CA ASP A 540 25.43 3.77 -11.96
C ASP A 540 26.76 3.04 -11.67
N ALA A 541 27.83 3.37 -12.41
CA ALA A 541 29.14 2.74 -12.23
C ALA A 541 29.81 3.03 -10.87
N ARG A 542 29.26 3.95 -10.05
CA ARG A 542 29.86 4.43 -8.81
C ARG A 542 29.08 4.17 -7.52
N LEU A 543 27.89 3.53 -7.55
CA LEU A 543 27.08 3.26 -6.36
C LEU A 543 27.44 1.90 -5.69
N PRO A 544 28.00 1.86 -4.46
CA PRO A 544 28.15 0.62 -3.71
C PRO A 544 26.82 0.22 -3.04
N GLY A 545 26.38 -1.00 -3.34
CA GLY A 545 25.35 -1.83 -2.66
C GLY A 545 24.46 -1.18 -1.60
N ARG A 546 23.21 -0.88 -1.98
CA ARG A 546 22.11 -0.69 -1.03
C ARG A 546 21.74 -2.04 -0.39
N ARG A 547 21.69 -2.09 0.94
CA ARG A 547 21.19 -3.23 1.71
C ARG A 547 19.67 -3.14 1.83
N ASP A 548 18.99 -4.25 1.57
CA ASP A 548 17.60 -4.45 1.95
C ASP A 548 17.43 -4.35 3.47
N VAL A 549 16.35 -3.71 3.90
CA VAL A 549 15.92 -3.70 5.30
C VAL A 549 15.22 -5.01 5.60
N ASP A 550 15.83 -5.82 6.46
CA ASP A 550 15.26 -7.10 6.91
C ASP A 550 13.99 -6.86 7.75
N LYS A 551 12.85 -7.36 7.27
CA LYS A 551 11.55 -7.34 7.95
C LYS A 551 11.04 -8.75 8.28
N ARG A 552 11.92 -9.76 8.36
CA ARG A 552 11.49 -11.12 8.66
C ARG A 552 10.89 -11.22 10.06
N ILE A 553 9.57 -11.37 10.10
CA ILE A 553 8.88 -12.09 11.19
C ILE A 553 9.26 -13.57 11.01
N ASP A 554 9.76 -14.19 12.06
CA ASP A 554 10.21 -15.59 12.01
C ASP A 554 8.98 -16.52 12.12
N LEU A 555 8.38 -16.82 10.96
CA LEU A 555 7.22 -17.68 10.85
C LEU A 555 7.44 -19.08 11.47
N LEU A 556 8.68 -19.59 11.51
CA LEU A 556 8.98 -20.86 12.17
C LEU A 556 8.78 -20.76 13.67
N THR A 557 9.23 -19.66 14.29
CA THR A 557 8.99 -19.43 15.74
C THR A 557 7.53 -19.20 16.08
N MET A 558 6.73 -18.78 15.09
CA MET A 558 5.27 -18.66 15.19
C MET A 558 4.53 -19.94 14.80
N GLY A 559 5.22 -21.08 14.65
CA GLY A 559 4.56 -22.36 14.42
C GLY A 559 4.00 -22.55 13.00
N TYR A 560 4.63 -21.96 11.98
CA TYR A 560 4.34 -22.25 10.57
C TYR A 560 5.44 -23.10 9.93
N VAL A 561 5.10 -23.88 8.89
CA VAL A 561 6.06 -24.53 7.98
C VAL A 561 5.68 -24.28 6.51
N ALA A 562 6.64 -24.38 5.59
CA ALA A 562 6.33 -24.34 4.17
C ALA A 562 5.51 -25.58 3.75
N HIS A 563 4.67 -25.42 2.72
CA HIS A 563 3.90 -26.53 2.16
C HIS A 563 4.78 -27.72 1.79
N GLY A 564 4.45 -28.90 2.30
CA GLY A 564 5.11 -30.15 1.93
C GLY A 564 6.34 -30.53 2.76
N ASP A 565 6.81 -29.69 3.69
CA ASP A 565 7.94 -30.01 4.58
C ASP A 565 7.57 -30.98 5.74
N GLY A 566 6.38 -31.58 5.71
CA GLY A 566 5.84 -32.51 6.70
C GLY A 566 6.04 -34.00 6.41
N ALA A 567 6.85 -34.37 5.41
CA ALA A 567 7.18 -35.76 5.13
C ALA A 567 8.71 -35.98 5.18
N ALA A 568 9.27 -36.02 6.40
CA ALA A 568 10.58 -36.59 6.68
C ALA A 568 10.62 -37.15 8.11
#